data_AF-A0A1H9XUD6-F1
#
_entry.id   AF-A0A1H9XUD6-F1
#
_cell.length_a   1.000
_cell.length_b   1.000
_cell.length_c   1.000
_cell.angle_alpha   90.00
_cell.angle_beta   90.00
_cell.angle_gamma   90.00
#
_symmetry.space_group_name_H-M   'P 1'
#
loop_
_entity.id
_entity.type
_entity.pdbx_description
1 polymer ?
#
loop_
_entity_poly.entity_id
_entity_poly.type
_entity_poly.pdbx_seq_one_letter_code
_entity_poly.pdbx_strand_id
1 'polypeptide(L)'
;MRRNRDRTGWPAPRAGQLTDTDNPYALPSDASGYHFHAHLTGRWEETPAARHHQDPRAAATHHALETARAVSGLYPLTEHQAAQAHINSRLGTSHDLVDAPVRLLWARVQLTVESSDVEAVVCLQRRMHDNALTEQTNRQRQYQAEELHRALSTTPTLALAYWLIHQPQAADQNTIEALSQLTREITTYAPHTAWVQVAHLLQTFVQDLDTPARTNLVESLAQIFTRYDQPQLADHLRSIATQVQSANGHLSSRPPRRGMAGEAKP
;
A
#
# COMPACT_ATOMS: atom_id res chain seq x y z
N MET A 1 -23.42 74.60 51.42
CA MET A 1 -22.98 73.22 51.75
C MET A 1 -23.74 72.24 50.87
N ARG A 2 -23.11 71.76 49.78
CA ARG A 2 -23.71 70.78 48.85
C ARG A 2 -23.55 69.39 49.45
N ARG A 3 -24.68 68.71 49.71
CA ARG A 3 -24.71 67.30 50.12
C ARG A 3 -24.14 66.46 48.98
N ASN A 4 -22.98 65.87 49.22
CA ASN A 4 -22.47 64.74 48.45
C ASN A 4 -23.45 63.59 48.65
N ARG A 5 -24.32 63.35 47.65
CA ARG A 5 -25.07 62.11 47.55
C ARG A 5 -24.09 61.10 46.98
N ASP A 6 -23.40 60.41 47.87
CA ASP A 6 -22.62 59.25 47.48
C ASP A 6 -23.52 58.26 46.75
N ARG A 7 -23.01 57.86 45.59
CA ARG A 7 -23.65 57.04 44.58
C ARG A 7 -24.07 55.71 45.17
N THR A 8 -25.36 55.39 44.99
CA THR A 8 -25.90 54.05 44.69
C THR A 8 -25.01 52.89 45.13
N GLY A 9 -25.28 52.40 46.35
CA GLY A 9 -24.73 51.16 46.86
C GLY A 9 -25.15 49.99 45.99
N TRP A 10 -24.23 49.54 45.14
CA TRP A 10 -24.34 48.24 44.49
C TRP A 10 -24.30 47.17 45.58
N PRO A 11 -25.14 46.12 45.52
CA PRO A 11 -25.02 45.00 46.44
C PRO A 11 -23.60 44.41 46.33
N ALA A 12 -23.03 44.00 47.47
CA ALA A 12 -21.70 43.39 47.47
C ALA A 12 -21.69 42.18 46.52
N PRO A 13 -20.67 42.05 45.65
CA PRO A 13 -20.61 40.96 44.67
C PRO A 13 -20.62 39.62 45.40
N ARG A 14 -21.51 38.71 44.98
CA ARG A 14 -21.55 37.35 45.52
C ARG A 14 -20.31 36.61 45.02
N ALA A 15 -19.65 35.86 45.90
CA ALA A 15 -18.55 34.98 45.53
C ALA A 15 -18.79 33.60 46.13
N GLY A 16 -18.32 32.56 45.44
CA GLY A 16 -18.57 31.19 45.85
C GLY A 16 -17.49 30.22 45.39
N GLN A 17 -17.56 29.01 45.94
CA GLN A 17 -16.74 27.89 45.50
C GLN A 17 -17.55 27.01 44.53
N LEU A 18 -16.86 26.48 43.54
CA LEU A 18 -17.30 25.34 42.75
C LEU A 18 -16.71 24.12 43.45
N THR A 19 -17.51 23.38 44.19
CA THR A 19 -17.13 22.06 44.71
C THR A 19 -18.26 21.13 44.38
N ASP A 20 -18.00 20.19 43.49
CA ASP A 20 -18.93 19.11 43.20
C ASP A 20 -18.21 17.79 43.39
N THR A 21 -18.34 17.26 44.59
CA THR A 21 -17.73 16.01 45.03
C THR A 21 -18.67 14.83 44.86
N ASP A 22 -19.97 15.07 44.77
CA ASP A 22 -20.97 14.04 45.00
C ASP A 22 -21.35 13.29 43.72
N ASN A 23 -21.19 13.91 42.54
CA ASN A 23 -21.37 13.25 41.25
C ASN A 23 -20.29 13.66 40.24
N PRO A 24 -19.50 12.72 39.70
CA PRO A 24 -18.58 13.02 38.61
C PRO A 24 -19.35 13.38 37.34
N TYR A 25 -18.86 14.40 36.62
CA TYR A 25 -19.40 14.77 35.32
C TYR A 25 -18.83 13.86 34.24
N ALA A 26 -19.68 13.34 33.36
CA ALA A 26 -19.23 12.62 32.17
C ALA A 26 -18.77 13.63 31.10
N LEU A 27 -17.50 13.54 30.69
CA LEU A 27 -16.94 14.31 29.58
C LEU A 27 -16.67 13.39 28.39
N PRO A 28 -16.90 13.85 27.15
CA PRO A 28 -16.65 13.03 25.97
C PRO A 28 -15.15 12.77 25.80
N SER A 29 -14.81 11.59 25.28
CA SER A 29 -13.49 11.28 24.73
C SER A 29 -13.56 11.18 23.21
N ASP A 30 -12.40 11.20 22.55
CA ASP A 30 -12.30 10.98 21.11
C ASP A 30 -12.80 9.57 20.69
N ALA A 31 -12.74 8.60 21.62
CA ALA A 31 -13.29 7.26 21.41
C ALA A 31 -14.82 7.26 21.60
N SER A 32 -15.56 7.01 20.52
CA SER A 32 -17.02 6.94 20.55
C SER A 32 -17.52 5.91 21.57
N GLY A 33 -18.41 6.32 22.47
CA GLY A 33 -19.01 5.46 23.48
C GLY A 33 -18.26 5.42 24.82
N TYR A 34 -17.13 6.13 24.93
CA TYR A 34 -16.37 6.22 26.18
C TYR A 34 -16.25 7.65 26.71
N HIS A 35 -16.19 7.78 28.03
CA HIS A 35 -16.24 9.06 28.73
C HIS A 35 -15.17 9.16 29.82
N PHE A 36 -14.69 10.38 30.07
CA PHE A 36 -13.93 10.69 31.26
C PHE A 36 -14.87 11.03 32.41
N HIS A 37 -14.51 10.66 33.62
CA HIS A 37 -15.16 11.11 34.84
C HIS A 37 -14.43 12.35 35.35
N ALA A 38 -15.14 13.47 35.46
CA ALA A 38 -14.57 14.75 35.81
C ALA A 38 -15.07 15.26 37.17
N HIS A 39 -14.15 15.60 38.06
CA HIS A 39 -14.42 16.32 39.29
C HIS A 39 -14.01 17.78 39.16
N LEU A 40 -14.95 18.69 39.38
CA LEU A 40 -14.74 20.13 39.22
C LEU A 40 -14.55 20.79 40.59
N THR A 41 -13.46 21.54 40.71
CA THR A 41 -13.19 22.43 41.84
C THR A 41 -12.86 23.83 41.34
N GLY A 42 -13.24 24.90 42.04
CA GLY A 42 -13.04 26.25 41.51
C GLY A 42 -13.56 27.37 42.40
N ARG A 43 -13.36 28.61 41.96
CA ARG A 43 -13.93 29.81 42.59
C ARG A 43 -14.46 30.77 41.53
N TRP A 44 -15.55 31.43 41.87
CA TRP A 44 -16.20 32.43 41.03
C TRP A 44 -16.59 33.67 41.85
N GLU A 45 -16.72 34.79 41.17
CA GLU A 45 -17.25 36.05 41.72
C GLU A 45 -18.27 36.66 40.74
N GLU A 46 -19.31 37.29 41.25
CA GLU A 46 -20.25 38.06 40.43
C GLU A 46 -19.62 39.42 40.08
N THR A 47 -19.64 39.79 38.81
CA THR A 47 -19.15 41.10 38.38
C THR A 47 -20.24 42.17 38.53
N PRO A 48 -19.90 43.43 38.86
CA PRO A 48 -20.89 44.48 38.97
C PRO A 48 -21.54 44.75 37.60
N ALA A 49 -22.80 44.36 37.43
CA ALA A 49 -23.56 44.54 36.20
C ALA A 49 -24.99 45.00 36.46
N ALA A 50 -25.58 45.69 35.48
CA ALA A 50 -26.95 46.21 35.57
C ALA A 50 -28.02 45.10 35.67
N ARG A 51 -27.69 43.86 35.32
CA ARG A 51 -28.56 42.68 35.43
C ARG A 51 -27.87 41.66 36.32
N HIS A 52 -28.57 41.12 37.30
CA HIS A 52 -28.08 40.04 38.15
C HIS A 52 -28.37 38.69 37.52
N HIS A 53 -27.45 37.74 37.65
CA HIS A 53 -27.72 36.34 37.32
C HIS A 53 -28.41 35.68 38.52
N GLN A 54 -29.48 34.91 38.28
CA GLN A 54 -30.22 34.26 39.36
C GLN A 54 -29.36 33.21 40.07
N ASP A 55 -28.61 32.42 39.30
CA ASP A 55 -27.67 31.41 39.79
C ASP A 55 -26.27 31.59 39.15
N PRO A 56 -25.42 32.47 39.72
CA PRO A 56 -24.08 32.72 39.18
C PRO A 56 -23.15 31.49 39.28
N ARG A 57 -23.41 30.59 40.25
CA ARG A 57 -22.65 29.34 40.39
C ARG A 57 -22.90 28.44 39.19
N ALA A 58 -24.16 28.25 38.80
CA ALA A 58 -24.51 27.41 37.64
C ALA A 58 -23.88 27.93 36.35
N ALA A 59 -23.85 29.25 36.14
CA ALA A 59 -23.20 29.86 34.97
C ALA A 59 -21.69 29.57 34.94
N ALA A 60 -20.99 29.75 36.08
CA ALA A 60 -19.57 29.44 36.19
C ALA A 60 -19.28 27.93 35.99
N THR A 61 -20.09 27.04 36.56
CA THR A 61 -20.00 25.59 36.33
C THR A 61 -20.21 25.24 34.87
N HIS A 62 -21.23 25.82 34.22
CA HIS A 62 -21.54 25.56 32.81
C HIS A 62 -20.36 25.93 31.91
N HIS A 63 -19.81 27.13 32.06
CA HIS A 63 -18.65 27.59 31.29
C HIS A 63 -17.41 26.69 31.50
N ALA A 64 -17.15 26.30 32.75
CA ALA A 64 -16.04 25.40 33.06
C ALA A 64 -16.21 24.02 32.41
N LEU A 65 -17.42 23.45 32.45
CA LEU A 65 -17.73 22.16 31.82
C LEU A 65 -17.74 22.24 30.30
N GLU A 66 -18.23 23.33 29.71
CA GLU A 66 -18.19 23.53 28.26
C GLU A 66 -16.76 23.58 27.75
N THR A 67 -15.90 24.35 28.42
CA THR A 67 -14.46 24.40 28.13
C THR A 67 -13.83 23.01 28.27
N ALA A 68 -14.18 22.29 29.34
CA ALA A 68 -13.68 20.94 29.57
C ALA A 68 -14.12 19.94 28.49
N ARG A 69 -15.40 19.98 28.06
CA ARG A 69 -15.95 19.14 26.98
C ARG A 69 -15.29 19.40 25.64
N ALA A 70 -15.07 20.67 25.31
CA ALA A 70 -14.44 21.07 24.06
C ALA A 70 -13.00 20.55 23.95
N VAL A 71 -12.27 20.54 25.07
CA VAL A 71 -10.89 20.02 25.10
C VAL A 71 -10.87 18.50 25.22
N SER A 72 -11.67 17.89 26.10
CA SER A 72 -11.64 16.44 26.35
C SER A 72 -11.99 15.61 25.12
N GLY A 73 -12.89 16.10 24.27
CA GLY A 73 -13.28 15.43 23.04
C GLY A 73 -12.17 15.31 21.98
N LEU A 74 -11.05 16.00 22.17
CA LEU A 74 -9.87 15.92 21.28
C LEU A 74 -8.86 14.86 21.70
N TYR A 75 -9.03 14.26 22.88
CA TYR A 75 -8.05 13.34 23.45
C TYR A 75 -8.61 11.93 23.57
N PRO A 76 -7.79 10.90 23.32
CA PRO A 76 -8.14 9.52 23.63
C PRO A 76 -8.11 9.30 25.15
N LEU A 77 -8.85 8.30 25.64
CA LEU A 77 -8.88 7.92 27.07
C LEU A 77 -7.49 7.61 27.65
N THR A 78 -6.60 7.07 26.83
CA THR A 78 -5.22 6.75 27.19
C THR A 78 -4.42 7.99 27.61
N GLU A 79 -4.80 9.17 27.11
CA GLU A 79 -4.12 10.44 27.37
C GLU A 79 -4.85 11.34 28.38
N HIS A 80 -5.60 10.74 29.32
CA HIS A 80 -6.36 11.47 30.35
C HIS A 80 -5.52 12.51 31.12
N GLN A 81 -4.22 12.24 31.37
CA GLN A 81 -3.33 13.17 32.06
C GLN A 81 -3.04 14.42 31.21
N ALA A 82 -2.83 14.26 29.90
CA ALA A 82 -2.59 15.35 28.98
C ALA A 82 -3.87 16.20 28.80
N ALA A 83 -5.03 15.54 28.66
CA ALA A 83 -6.32 16.20 28.63
C ALA A 83 -6.56 17.03 29.90
N GLN A 84 -6.29 16.45 31.08
CA GLN A 84 -6.39 17.15 32.36
C GLN A 84 -5.46 18.38 32.42
N ALA A 85 -4.21 18.25 31.98
CA ALA A 85 -3.27 19.36 31.97
C ALA A 85 -3.73 20.50 31.05
N HIS A 86 -4.27 20.18 29.86
CA HIS A 86 -4.77 21.17 28.90
C HIS A 86 -6.05 21.84 29.39
N ILE A 87 -6.98 21.10 29.99
CA ILE A 87 -8.18 21.70 30.60
C ILE A 87 -7.77 22.67 31.71
N ASN A 88 -6.86 22.25 32.59
CA ASN A 88 -6.43 23.07 33.72
C ASN A 88 -5.57 24.27 33.31
N SER A 89 -4.86 24.22 32.18
CA SER A 89 -4.14 25.38 31.67
C SER A 89 -5.09 26.47 31.16
N ARG A 90 -6.25 26.09 30.62
CA ARG A 90 -7.29 27.03 30.19
C ARG A 90 -8.13 27.56 31.35
N LEU A 91 -8.48 26.70 32.31
CA LEU A 91 -9.32 27.07 33.46
C LEU A 91 -8.53 27.71 34.62
N GLY A 92 -7.20 27.64 34.58
CA GLY A 92 -6.33 28.22 35.62
C GLY A 92 -6.19 29.74 35.57
N THR A 93 -6.76 30.41 34.56
CA THR A 93 -6.77 31.87 34.45
C THR A 93 -8.14 32.44 34.79
N SER A 94 -8.14 33.67 35.28
CA SER A 94 -9.38 34.40 35.55
C SER A 94 -10.03 34.81 34.22
N HIS A 95 -11.32 34.52 34.07
CA HIS A 95 -12.08 34.81 32.85
C HIS A 95 -13.45 35.41 33.16
N ASP A 96 -13.79 36.50 32.48
CA ASP A 96 -15.12 37.11 32.52
C ASP A 96 -16.04 36.38 31.55
N LEU A 97 -17.17 35.88 32.04
CA LEU A 97 -18.16 35.22 31.18
C LEU A 97 -18.84 36.29 30.33
N VAL A 98 -18.92 36.05 29.01
CA VAL A 98 -19.53 37.01 28.06
C VAL A 98 -21.05 37.09 28.26
N ASP A 99 -21.67 35.95 28.58
CA ASP A 99 -23.13 35.81 28.64
C ASP A 99 -23.72 36.01 30.04
N ALA A 100 -22.88 36.11 31.06
CA ALA A 100 -23.30 36.26 32.45
C ALA A 100 -22.40 37.26 33.19
N PRO A 101 -22.96 38.06 34.12
CA PRO A 101 -22.21 38.97 34.99
C PRO A 101 -21.43 38.20 36.08
N VAL A 102 -20.61 37.23 35.67
CA VAL A 102 -19.86 36.32 36.52
C VAL A 102 -18.45 36.24 35.98
N ARG A 103 -17.47 36.30 36.88
CA ARG A 103 -16.07 36.01 36.61
C ARG A 103 -15.71 34.68 37.24
N LEU A 104 -15.17 33.79 36.42
CA LEU A 104 -14.50 32.59 36.90
C LEU A 104 -13.08 32.99 37.31
N LEU A 105 -12.72 32.87 38.58
CA LEU A 105 -11.37 33.23 39.05
C LEU A 105 -10.36 32.14 38.68
N TRP A 106 -10.75 30.90 38.94
CA TRP A 106 -10.04 29.70 38.52
C TRP A 106 -10.98 28.50 38.64
N ALA A 107 -10.74 27.49 37.81
CA ALA A 107 -11.28 26.16 37.98
C ALA A 107 -10.21 25.11 37.69
N ARG A 108 -10.36 23.97 38.35
CA ARG A 108 -9.54 22.79 38.19
C ARG A 108 -10.44 21.58 38.01
N VAL A 109 -10.19 20.85 36.95
CA VAL A 109 -10.80 19.57 36.66
C VAL A 109 -9.80 18.46 36.97
N GLN A 110 -10.27 17.44 37.69
CA GLN A 110 -9.57 16.17 37.83
C GLN A 110 -10.30 15.14 36.97
N LEU A 111 -9.56 14.49 36.08
CA LEU A 111 -10.08 13.42 35.22
C LEU A 111 -9.69 12.07 35.80
N THR A 112 -10.68 11.23 36.00
CA THR A 112 -10.52 9.81 36.29
C THR A 112 -11.09 9.00 35.14
N VAL A 113 -10.49 7.83 34.89
CA VAL A 113 -10.93 6.89 33.88
C VAL A 113 -10.94 5.51 34.52
N GLU A 114 -11.93 4.70 34.16
CA GLU A 114 -11.95 3.30 34.58
C GLU A 114 -10.85 2.53 33.83
N SER A 115 -10.05 1.73 34.55
CA SER A 115 -8.96 0.98 33.92
C SER A 115 -9.47 -0.01 32.86
N SER A 116 -10.66 -0.57 33.07
CA SER A 116 -11.37 -1.45 32.12
C SER A 116 -11.64 -0.75 30.78
N ASP A 117 -12.06 0.52 30.81
CA ASP A 117 -12.35 1.32 29.62
C ASP A 117 -11.07 1.65 28.83
N VAL A 118 -9.98 1.98 29.54
CA VAL A 118 -8.67 2.21 28.90
C VAL A 118 -8.21 0.93 28.19
N GLU A 119 -8.29 -0.21 28.85
CA GLU A 119 -7.92 -1.51 28.26
C GLU A 119 -8.79 -1.86 27.05
N ALA A 120 -10.09 -1.60 27.12
CA ALA A 120 -11.02 -1.82 26.02
C ALA A 120 -10.67 -0.97 24.80
N VAL A 121 -10.36 0.32 24.99
CA VAL A 121 -9.93 1.21 23.91
C VAL A 121 -8.61 0.76 23.30
N VAL A 122 -7.62 0.39 24.12
CA VAL A 122 -6.33 -0.11 23.62
C VAL A 122 -6.51 -1.42 22.84
N CYS A 123 -7.35 -2.34 23.34
CA CYS A 123 -7.67 -3.58 22.63
C CYS A 123 -8.35 -3.30 21.28
N LEU A 124 -9.29 -2.35 21.25
CA LEU A 124 -9.97 -1.94 20.03
C LEU A 124 -8.99 -1.34 19.02
N GLN A 125 -8.15 -0.40 19.43
CA GLN A 125 -7.13 0.22 18.57
C GLN A 125 -6.18 -0.82 17.99
N ARG A 126 -5.74 -1.79 18.81
CA ARG A 126 -4.89 -2.89 18.35
C ARG A 126 -5.60 -3.74 17.29
N ARG A 127 -6.86 -4.12 17.52
CA ARG A 127 -7.65 -4.87 16.54
C ARG A 127 -7.82 -4.12 15.23
N MET A 128 -8.08 -2.81 15.29
CA MET A 128 -8.19 -1.98 14.08
C MET A 128 -6.88 -1.96 13.30
N HIS A 129 -5.74 -1.85 13.99
CA HIS A 129 -4.43 -1.89 13.37
C HIS A 129 -4.14 -3.25 12.72
N ASP A 130 -4.38 -4.34 13.45
CA ASP A 130 -4.15 -5.70 12.94
C ASP A 130 -5.02 -6.01 11.71
N ASN A 131 -6.28 -5.55 11.72
CA ASN A 131 -7.19 -5.66 10.58
C ASN A 131 -6.68 -4.86 9.37
N ALA A 132 -6.21 -3.63 9.58
CA ALA A 132 -5.66 -2.80 8.50
C ALA A 132 -4.42 -3.43 7.87
N LEU A 133 -3.52 -4.00 8.69
CA LEU A 133 -2.33 -4.73 8.20
C LEU A 133 -2.73 -5.98 7.41
N THR A 134 -3.72 -6.72 7.90
CA THR A 134 -4.23 -7.92 7.23
C THR A 134 -4.86 -7.57 5.89
N GLU A 135 -5.67 -6.50 5.84
CA GLU A 135 -6.30 -6.03 4.61
C GLU A 135 -5.25 -5.57 3.58
N GLN A 136 -4.23 -4.83 4.01
CA GLN A 136 -3.12 -4.42 3.15
C GLN A 136 -2.37 -5.64 2.58
N THR A 137 -2.09 -6.64 3.41
CA THR A 137 -1.43 -7.89 2.99
C THR A 137 -2.30 -8.65 1.98
N ASN A 138 -3.62 -8.72 2.21
CA ASN A 138 -4.55 -9.38 1.30
C ASN A 138 -4.63 -8.68 -0.06
N ARG A 139 -4.67 -7.34 -0.07
CA ARG A 139 -4.65 -6.56 -1.32
C ARG A 139 -3.37 -6.79 -2.13
N GLN A 140 -2.22 -6.87 -1.46
CA GLN A 140 -0.95 -7.19 -2.11
C GLN A 140 -0.96 -8.59 -2.73
N ARG A 141 -1.47 -9.59 -1.99
CA ARG A 141 -1.60 -10.97 -2.51
C ARG A 141 -2.54 -11.05 -3.71
N GLN A 142 -3.67 -10.34 -3.67
CA GLN A 142 -4.62 -10.28 -4.79
C GLN A 142 -3.97 -9.65 -6.02
N TYR A 143 -3.29 -8.51 -5.86
CA TYR A 143 -2.58 -7.85 -6.95
C TYR A 143 -1.52 -8.76 -7.59
N GLN A 144 -0.72 -9.45 -6.77
CA GLN A 144 0.27 -10.41 -7.26
C GLN A 144 -0.37 -11.59 -8.01
N ALA A 145 -1.49 -12.10 -7.50
CA ALA A 145 -2.22 -13.19 -8.16
C ALA A 145 -2.80 -12.75 -9.51
N GLU A 146 -3.34 -11.54 -9.61
CA GLU A 146 -3.86 -10.96 -10.84
C GLU A 146 -2.75 -10.71 -11.87
N GLU A 147 -1.60 -10.19 -11.42
CA GLU A 147 -0.43 -9.97 -12.28
C GLU A 147 0.10 -11.29 -12.83
N LEU A 148 0.20 -12.32 -11.98
CA LEU A 148 0.61 -13.66 -12.40
C LEU A 148 -0.42 -14.28 -13.35
N HIS A 149 -1.72 -14.15 -13.07
CA HIS A 149 -2.77 -14.62 -13.98
C HIS A 149 -2.66 -13.94 -15.35
N ARG A 150 -2.47 -12.62 -15.37
CA ARG A 150 -2.26 -11.87 -16.61
C ARG A 150 -1.01 -12.35 -17.35
N ALA A 151 0.12 -12.53 -16.67
CA ALA A 151 1.36 -13.01 -17.27
C ALA A 151 1.23 -14.44 -17.84
N LEU A 152 0.53 -15.33 -17.13
CA LEU A 152 0.22 -16.69 -17.60
C LEU A 152 -0.71 -16.68 -18.82
N SER A 153 -1.67 -15.75 -18.87
CA SER A 153 -2.59 -15.64 -20.02
C SER A 153 -1.91 -15.14 -21.30
N THR A 154 -0.88 -14.29 -21.20
CA THR A 154 -0.21 -13.69 -22.35
C THR A 154 1.00 -14.50 -22.83
N THR A 155 1.79 -15.05 -21.91
CA THR A 155 3.04 -15.76 -22.21
C THR A 155 3.25 -16.90 -21.21
N PRO A 156 2.43 -17.96 -21.29
CA PRO A 156 2.38 -19.01 -20.27
C PRO A 156 3.73 -19.67 -20.02
N THR A 157 4.51 -19.97 -21.07
CA THR A 157 5.80 -20.65 -20.95
C THR A 157 6.86 -19.80 -20.23
N LEU A 158 6.88 -18.49 -20.48
CA LEU A 158 7.88 -17.57 -19.91
C LEU A 158 7.52 -17.16 -18.48
N ALA A 159 6.22 -17.00 -18.20
CA ALA A 159 5.70 -16.75 -16.86
C ALA A 159 5.92 -17.95 -15.92
N LEU A 160 5.72 -19.19 -16.43
CA LEU A 160 6.01 -20.42 -15.68
C LEU A 160 7.52 -20.58 -15.41
N ALA A 161 8.37 -20.30 -16.40
CA ALA A 161 9.83 -20.31 -16.20
C ALA A 161 10.27 -19.29 -15.15
N TYR A 162 9.73 -18.07 -15.20
CA TYR A 162 10.00 -17.02 -14.20
C TYR A 162 9.54 -17.43 -12.80
N TRP A 163 8.35 -18.01 -12.66
CA TRP A 163 7.83 -18.47 -11.37
C TRP A 163 8.68 -19.60 -10.76
N LEU A 164 9.09 -20.58 -11.57
CA LEU A 164 9.97 -21.67 -11.13
C LEU A 164 11.35 -21.18 -10.67
N ILE A 165 11.90 -20.15 -11.32
CA ILE A 165 13.17 -19.53 -10.93
C ILE A 165 13.03 -18.80 -9.57
N HIS A 166 11.88 -18.15 -9.33
CA HIS A 166 11.66 -17.36 -8.12
C HIS A 166 11.09 -18.15 -6.92
N GLN A 167 10.57 -19.36 -7.13
CA GLN A 167 10.13 -20.27 -6.06
C GLN A 167 10.71 -21.69 -6.25
N PRO A 168 12.03 -21.89 -6.07
CA PRO A 168 12.68 -23.18 -6.30
C PRO A 168 12.23 -24.27 -5.32
N GLN A 169 11.62 -23.90 -4.18
CA GLN A 169 11.11 -24.85 -3.19
C GLN A 169 9.77 -25.49 -3.57
N ALA A 170 9.04 -24.94 -4.55
CA ALA A 170 7.80 -25.53 -5.09
C ALA A 170 8.03 -26.45 -6.30
N ALA A 171 9.27 -26.50 -6.80
CA ALA A 171 9.71 -27.31 -7.94
C ALA A 171 10.09 -28.72 -7.49
N ASP A 172 9.12 -29.51 -7.04
CA ASP A 172 9.28 -30.96 -6.95
C ASP A 172 9.25 -31.56 -8.38
N GLN A 173 9.88 -32.72 -8.57
CA GLN A 173 9.98 -33.41 -9.87
C GLN A 173 8.57 -33.67 -10.46
N ASN A 174 7.61 -33.97 -9.58
CA ASN A 174 6.19 -34.11 -9.93
C ASN A 174 5.55 -32.80 -10.44
N THR A 175 5.93 -31.65 -9.87
CA THR A 175 5.41 -30.34 -10.29
C THR A 175 5.90 -29.99 -11.69
N ILE A 176 7.14 -30.37 -12.04
CA ILE A 176 7.75 -30.15 -13.36
C ILE A 176 7.06 -31.01 -14.43
N GLU A 177 6.79 -32.28 -14.14
CA GLU A 177 6.06 -33.17 -15.07
C GLU A 177 4.60 -32.72 -15.25
N ALA A 178 3.90 -32.37 -14.17
CA ALA A 178 2.55 -31.83 -14.23
C ALA A 178 2.50 -30.52 -15.02
N LEU A 179 3.50 -29.63 -14.86
CA LEU A 179 3.62 -28.41 -15.66
C LEU A 179 3.76 -28.74 -17.14
N SER A 180 4.63 -29.70 -17.50
CA SER A 180 4.90 -30.08 -18.89
C SER A 180 3.65 -30.66 -19.58
N GLN A 181 2.83 -31.39 -18.83
CA GLN A 181 1.51 -31.83 -19.28
C GLN A 181 0.56 -30.65 -19.46
N LEU A 182 0.54 -29.69 -18.53
CA LEU A 182 -0.30 -28.49 -18.59
C LEU A 182 0.08 -27.58 -19.78
N THR A 183 1.36 -27.37 -20.07
CA THR A 183 1.80 -26.65 -21.27
C THR A 183 1.41 -27.38 -22.54
N ARG A 184 1.45 -28.71 -22.54
CA ARG A 184 1.02 -29.54 -23.67
C ARG A 184 -0.50 -29.48 -23.89
N GLU A 185 -1.30 -29.43 -22.82
CA GLU A 185 -2.74 -29.26 -22.92
C GLU A 185 -3.14 -27.83 -23.32
N ILE A 186 -2.47 -26.80 -22.78
CA ILE A 186 -2.71 -25.40 -23.16
C ILE A 186 -2.33 -25.15 -24.62
N THR A 187 -1.22 -25.73 -25.10
CA THR A 187 -0.82 -25.63 -26.53
C THR A 187 -1.74 -26.41 -27.47
N THR A 188 -2.51 -27.38 -26.96
CA THR A 188 -3.55 -28.08 -27.73
C THR A 188 -4.79 -27.19 -27.96
N TYR A 189 -5.05 -26.22 -27.07
CA TYR A 189 -6.21 -25.32 -27.15
C TYR A 189 -5.94 -23.97 -27.84
N ALA A 190 -4.71 -23.70 -28.28
CA ALA A 190 -4.35 -22.48 -29.00
C ALA A 190 -4.15 -22.77 -30.51
N PRO A 191 -5.10 -22.43 -31.41
CA PRO A 191 -5.00 -22.75 -32.84
C PRO A 191 -3.86 -22.00 -33.57
N HIS A 192 -3.23 -21.01 -32.93
CA HIS A 192 -2.10 -20.26 -33.48
C HIS A 192 -0.73 -20.92 -33.27
N THR A 193 -0.62 -22.02 -32.50
CA THR A 193 0.65 -22.71 -32.21
C THR A 193 0.93 -23.95 -33.06
N ALA A 194 -0.01 -24.42 -33.89
CA ALA A 194 0.23 -25.57 -34.78
C ALA A 194 1.42 -25.35 -35.74
N TRP A 195 1.58 -24.11 -36.23
CA TRP A 195 2.72 -23.73 -37.07
C TRP A 195 4.08 -23.80 -36.36
N VAL A 196 4.10 -23.61 -35.04
CA VAL A 196 5.34 -23.69 -34.24
C VAL A 196 5.84 -25.14 -34.16
N GLN A 197 4.93 -26.11 -34.02
CA GLN A 197 5.29 -27.53 -34.06
C GLN A 197 5.76 -27.97 -35.45
N VAL A 198 5.11 -27.48 -36.51
CA VAL A 198 5.55 -27.73 -37.90
C VAL A 198 6.93 -27.12 -38.16
N ALA A 199 7.20 -25.90 -37.69
CA ALA A 199 8.51 -25.27 -37.82
C ALA A 199 9.60 -26.04 -37.07
N HIS A 200 9.31 -26.54 -35.86
CA HIS A 200 10.24 -27.36 -35.10
C HIS A 200 10.57 -28.68 -35.81
N LEU A 201 9.56 -29.37 -36.34
CA LEU A 201 9.75 -30.61 -37.09
C LEU A 201 10.57 -30.39 -38.37
N LEU A 202 10.30 -29.29 -39.09
CA LEU A 202 11.10 -28.90 -40.26
C LEU A 202 12.54 -28.58 -39.87
N GLN A 203 12.78 -27.90 -38.74
CA GLN A 203 14.11 -27.59 -38.26
C GLN A 203 14.90 -28.86 -37.92
N THR A 204 14.31 -29.82 -37.18
CA THR A 204 14.95 -31.10 -36.86
C THR A 204 15.25 -31.89 -38.12
N PHE A 205 14.29 -31.96 -39.07
CA PHE A 205 14.50 -32.62 -40.36
C PHE A 205 15.67 -32.02 -41.15
N VAL A 206 15.82 -30.69 -41.16
CA VAL A 206 16.91 -29.99 -41.86
C VAL A 206 18.27 -30.18 -41.19
N GLN A 207 18.32 -30.36 -39.86
CA GLN A 207 19.56 -30.61 -39.13
C GLN A 207 20.18 -31.97 -39.46
N ASP A 208 19.34 -32.99 -39.66
CA ASP A 208 19.75 -34.38 -39.91
C ASP A 208 20.04 -34.69 -41.40
N LEU A 209 19.85 -33.72 -42.30
CA LEU A 209 20.09 -33.90 -43.74
C LEU A 209 21.57 -33.67 -44.11
N ASP A 210 22.10 -34.47 -45.03
CA ASP A 210 23.43 -34.25 -45.60
C ASP A 210 23.48 -32.97 -46.46
N THR A 211 24.65 -32.35 -46.59
CA THR A 211 24.88 -31.11 -47.38
C THR A 211 24.29 -31.12 -48.80
N PRO A 212 24.41 -32.20 -49.62
CA PRO A 212 23.75 -32.26 -50.92
C PRO A 212 22.21 -32.28 -50.82
N ALA A 213 21.66 -32.94 -49.80
CA ALA A 213 20.21 -33.03 -49.61
C ALA A 213 19.61 -31.70 -49.10
N ARG A 214 20.35 -30.95 -48.27
CA ARG A 214 19.97 -29.58 -47.87
C ARG A 214 19.87 -28.63 -49.05
N THR A 215 20.79 -28.75 -50.02
CA THR A 215 20.81 -27.90 -51.21
C THR A 215 19.62 -28.19 -52.12
N ASN A 216 19.24 -29.46 -52.29
CA ASN A 216 18.06 -29.87 -53.04
C ASN A 216 16.75 -29.41 -52.36
N LEU A 217 16.70 -29.43 -51.03
CA LEU A 217 15.56 -28.94 -50.26
C LEU A 217 15.38 -27.43 -50.39
N VAL A 218 16.47 -26.67 -50.35
CA VAL A 218 16.47 -25.22 -50.62
C VAL A 218 15.92 -24.92 -52.01
N GLU A 219 16.37 -25.63 -53.05
CA GLU A 219 15.88 -25.40 -54.41
C GLU A 219 14.40 -25.81 -54.57
N SER A 220 13.99 -26.90 -53.92
CA SER A 220 12.59 -27.35 -53.91
C SER A 220 11.67 -26.35 -53.20
N LEU A 221 12.11 -25.78 -52.08
CA LEU A 221 11.37 -24.74 -51.35
C LEU A 221 11.32 -23.43 -52.13
N ALA A 222 12.41 -23.04 -52.80
CA ALA A 222 12.43 -21.85 -53.66
C ALA A 222 11.41 -21.99 -54.80
N GLN A 223 11.31 -23.16 -55.43
CA GLN A 223 10.30 -23.45 -56.45
C GLN A 223 8.87 -23.39 -55.91
N ILE A 224 8.65 -23.88 -54.69
CA ILE A 224 7.35 -23.78 -54.01
C ILE A 224 7.01 -22.30 -53.78
N PHE A 225 7.92 -21.47 -53.29
CA PHE A 225 7.68 -20.04 -53.08
C PHE A 225 7.40 -19.27 -54.37
N THR A 226 8.07 -19.62 -55.48
CA THR A 226 7.76 -19.06 -56.80
C THR A 226 6.35 -19.43 -57.26
N ARG A 227 5.87 -20.64 -56.94
CA ARG A 227 4.53 -21.11 -57.32
C ARG A 227 3.39 -20.45 -56.52
N TYR A 228 3.68 -19.93 -55.34
CA TYR A 228 2.73 -19.22 -54.48
C TYR A 228 2.88 -17.69 -54.55
N ASP A 229 3.34 -17.15 -55.69
CA ASP A 229 3.49 -15.71 -55.95
C ASP A 229 4.38 -14.94 -54.95
N GLN A 230 5.36 -15.63 -54.35
CA GLN A 230 6.35 -15.05 -53.42
C GLN A 230 7.79 -15.18 -53.96
N PRO A 231 8.12 -14.64 -55.15
CA PRO A 231 9.43 -14.81 -55.78
C PRO A 231 10.57 -14.16 -54.99
N GLN A 232 10.28 -13.07 -54.27
CA GLN A 232 11.28 -12.34 -53.46
C GLN A 232 11.84 -13.21 -52.33
N LEU A 233 11.01 -14.09 -51.74
CA LEU A 233 11.43 -15.02 -50.70
C LEU A 233 12.25 -16.18 -51.28
N ALA A 234 11.93 -16.63 -52.50
CA ALA A 234 12.71 -17.64 -53.20
C ALA A 234 14.14 -17.13 -53.50
N ASP A 235 14.26 -15.89 -53.95
CA ASP A 235 15.56 -15.26 -54.25
C ASP A 235 16.39 -15.03 -52.98
N HIS A 236 15.74 -14.66 -51.88
CA HIS A 236 16.39 -14.51 -50.57
C HIS A 236 16.89 -15.85 -50.00
N LEU A 237 16.15 -16.94 -50.23
CA LEU A 237 16.53 -18.28 -49.78
C LEU A 237 17.75 -18.79 -50.57
N ARG A 238 17.77 -18.56 -51.89
CA ARG A 238 18.92 -18.90 -52.76
C ARG A 238 20.17 -18.07 -52.46
N SER A 239 20.03 -16.80 -52.12
CA SER A 239 21.18 -15.94 -51.78
C SER A 239 21.84 -16.35 -50.44
N ILE A 240 21.04 -16.74 -49.45
CA ILE A 240 21.56 -17.27 -48.18
C ILE A 240 22.27 -18.62 -48.40
N ALA A 241 21.69 -19.52 -49.20
CA ALA A 241 22.30 -20.82 -49.47
C ALA A 241 23.63 -20.72 -50.24
N THR A 242 23.74 -19.79 -51.18
CA THR A 242 24.98 -19.53 -51.91
C THR A 242 26.07 -18.93 -51.02
N GLN A 243 25.73 -18.02 -50.09
CA GLN A 243 26.68 -17.49 -49.09
C GLN A 243 27.22 -18.59 -48.16
N VAL A 244 26.37 -19.50 -47.70
CA VAL A 244 26.77 -20.62 -46.83
C VAL A 244 27.66 -21.64 -47.57
N GLN A 245 27.45 -21.85 -48.87
CA GLN A 245 28.31 -22.71 -49.70
C GLN A 245 29.66 -22.05 -50.00
N SER A 246 29.71 -20.75 -50.29
CA SER A 246 30.95 -20.02 -50.54
C SER A 246 31.86 -19.95 -49.31
N ALA A 247 31.29 -19.88 -48.10
CA ALA A 247 32.05 -19.94 -46.85
C ALA A 247 32.74 -21.31 -46.61
N ASN A 248 32.17 -22.40 -47.12
CA ASN A 248 32.70 -23.76 -46.96
C ASN A 248 33.63 -24.20 -48.12
N GLY A 249 33.59 -23.54 -49.27
CA GLY A 249 34.36 -23.91 -50.48
C GLY A 249 35.83 -23.43 -50.52
N HIS A 250 36.27 -22.59 -49.58
CA HIS A 250 37.59 -21.95 -49.65
C HIS A 250 38.77 -22.81 -49.14
N LEU A 251 38.55 -24.06 -48.73
CA LEU A 251 39.56 -24.94 -48.11
C LEU A 251 40.12 -26.07 -48.99
N SER A 252 39.83 -26.14 -50.29
CA SER A 252 40.40 -27.20 -51.14
C SER A 252 40.71 -26.76 -52.58
N SER A 253 41.83 -26.07 -52.76
CA SER A 253 42.56 -26.11 -54.04
C SER A 253 44.04 -25.78 -53.81
N ARG A 254 44.86 -26.80 -53.53
CA ARG A 254 46.33 -26.73 -53.65
C ARG A 254 46.73 -27.55 -54.89
N PRO A 255 47.45 -26.99 -55.89
CA PRO A 255 47.79 -27.72 -57.10
C PRO A 255 49.01 -28.64 -56.88
N PRO A 256 49.22 -29.66 -57.75
CA PRO A 256 50.23 -30.69 -57.56
C PRO A 256 51.63 -30.20 -57.97
N ARG A 257 52.66 -30.55 -57.19
CA ARG A 257 54.06 -30.31 -57.56
C ARG A 257 54.71 -31.63 -58.02
N ARG A 258 54.96 -31.66 -59.34
CA ARG A 258 55.70 -32.64 -60.13
C ARG A 258 57.13 -32.85 -59.58
N GLY A 259 57.62 -34.09 -59.55
CA GLY A 259 58.98 -34.44 -59.13
C GLY A 259 60.05 -34.28 -60.22
N MET A 260 61.33 -34.35 -59.77
CA MET A 260 62.58 -34.80 -60.43
C MET A 260 63.73 -34.49 -59.43
N ALA A 261 64.40 -35.50 -58.85
CA ALA A 261 65.74 -36.03 -59.22
C ALA A 261 66.86 -34.98 -59.02
N GLY A 262 67.84 -35.10 -58.12
CA GLY A 262 68.90 -36.12 -57.94
C GLY A 262 70.14 -35.32 -57.46
N GLU A 263 70.65 -35.58 -56.25
CA GLU A 263 71.89 -36.33 -55.97
C GLU A 263 73.19 -35.52 -56.19
N ALA A 264 73.97 -35.35 -55.11
CA ALA A 264 75.41 -35.66 -55.07
C ALA A 264 76.01 -35.31 -53.70
N LYS A 265 76.58 -36.35 -53.07
CA LYS A 265 77.57 -36.33 -51.98
C LYS A 265 78.92 -35.78 -52.53
N PRO A 266 79.90 -35.38 -51.69
CA PRO A 266 80.54 -36.21 -50.66
C PRO A 266 80.43 -35.68 -49.22
#